data_AF-A0A961GVF9-F1
#
_entry.id   AF-A0A961GVF9-F1
#
_cell.length_a   1.000
_cell.length_b   1.000
_cell.length_c   1.000
_cell.angle_alpha   90.00
_cell.angle_beta   90.00
_cell.angle_gamma   90.00
#
_symmetry.space_group_name_H-M   'P 1'
#
loop_
_entity.id
_entity.type
_entity.pdbx_description
1 polymer ?
#
loop_
_entity_poly.entity_id
_entity_poly.type
_entity_poly.pdbx_seq_one_letter_code
_entity_poly.pdbx_strand_id
1 'polypeptide(L)'
;LLGVLDKALEVCEPAGRPLFAANKDVTPFEDPVADLWQMLTTLREHRGDGHLAVLTSEGVGGCEAHLLALASRGELGGPAEELLRSARGWSDTDWTDSLTTLRSAGLLDTGGGLSERGRKLHAHLEARTDELASPPFAGIGESGREHLRDCLIPIAASVVDTGWVPFPNPMGLPRVV
;
A
#
# COMPACT_ATOMS: atom_id res chain seq x y z
N LEU A 1 16.40 -7.87 14.24
CA LEU A 1 15.21 -7.84 13.37
C LEU A 1 13.91 -8.09 14.14
N LEU A 2 13.56 -9.32 14.55
CA LEU A 2 12.27 -9.63 15.22
C LEU A 2 11.98 -8.73 16.42
N GLY A 3 12.90 -8.59 17.37
CA GLY A 3 12.71 -7.71 18.52
C GLY A 3 12.61 -6.20 18.21
N VAL A 4 12.98 -5.75 17.01
CA VAL A 4 12.70 -4.37 16.56
C VAL A 4 11.29 -4.28 15.96
N LEU A 5 10.85 -5.31 15.24
CA LEU A 5 9.47 -5.40 14.75
C LEU A 5 8.47 -5.53 15.89
N ASP A 6 8.81 -6.26 16.96
CA ASP A 6 7.96 -6.36 18.18
C ASP A 6 7.69 -4.98 18.74
N LYS A 7 8.76 -4.20 18.99
CA LYS A 7 8.66 -2.81 19.48
C LYS A 7 7.85 -1.92 18.54
N ALA A 8 7.98 -2.10 17.23
CA ALA A 8 7.18 -1.36 16.26
C ALA A 8 5.68 -1.71 16.38
N LEU A 9 5.35 -2.99 16.57
CA LEU A 9 3.98 -3.48 16.68
C LEU A 9 3.34 -3.17 18.04
N GLU A 10 4.11 -3.04 19.10
CA GLU A 10 3.64 -2.72 20.46
C GLU A 10 2.97 -1.35 20.56
N VAL A 11 3.42 -0.38 19.77
CA VAL A 11 2.90 1.00 19.80
C VAL A 11 1.70 1.25 18.88
N CYS A 12 1.27 0.24 18.13
CA CYS A 12 0.16 0.35 17.18
C CYS A 12 -1.20 0.13 17.86
N GLU A 13 -2.10 1.10 17.68
CA GLU A 13 -3.49 1.02 18.16
C GLU A 13 -4.34 0.09 17.26
N PRO A 14 -4.93 -1.00 17.81
CA PRO A 14 -5.79 -1.90 17.03
C PRO A 14 -7.17 -1.34 16.70
N ALA A 15 -7.71 -0.42 17.49
CA ALA A 15 -9.05 0.12 17.28
C ALA A 15 -9.18 0.81 15.90
N GLY A 16 -10.21 0.45 15.15
CA GLY A 16 -10.42 0.94 13.78
C GLY A 16 -9.51 0.29 12.73
N ARG A 17 -8.71 -0.72 13.10
CA ARG A 17 -7.82 -1.47 12.21
C ARG A 17 -8.05 -2.97 12.31
N PRO A 18 -9.18 -3.48 11.77
CA PRO A 18 -9.60 -4.86 11.99
C PRO A 18 -8.65 -5.90 11.39
N LEU A 19 -8.04 -5.64 10.22
CA LEU A 19 -7.12 -6.59 9.61
C LEU A 19 -5.79 -6.62 10.37
N PHE A 20 -5.30 -5.46 10.80
CA PHE A 20 -4.14 -5.36 11.69
C PHE A 20 -4.39 -6.11 13.01
N ALA A 21 -5.52 -5.85 13.67
CA ALA A 21 -5.88 -6.49 14.93
C ALA A 21 -5.90 -8.02 14.79
N ALA A 22 -6.60 -8.53 13.77
CA ALA A 22 -6.67 -9.96 13.50
C ALA A 22 -5.28 -10.57 13.22
N ASN A 23 -4.42 -9.87 12.46
CA ASN A 23 -3.06 -10.37 12.17
C ASN A 23 -2.13 -10.33 13.39
N LYS A 24 -2.31 -9.35 14.29
CA LYS A 24 -1.56 -9.26 15.55
C LYS A 24 -1.86 -10.42 16.48
N ASP A 25 -3.10 -10.91 16.49
CA ASP A 25 -3.54 -12.03 17.33
C ASP A 25 -3.03 -13.41 16.85
N VAL A 26 -2.43 -13.48 15.66
CA VAL A 26 -1.87 -14.73 15.09
C VAL A 26 -0.44 -15.01 15.58
N THR A 27 0.29 -14.00 16.04
CA THR A 27 1.67 -14.12 16.58
C THR A 27 1.69 -14.46 18.07
N PRO A 28 2.78 -15.07 18.60
CA PRO A 28 4.03 -15.42 17.91
C PRO A 28 4.05 -16.85 17.33
N PHE A 29 4.94 -17.08 16.36
CA PHE A 29 5.29 -18.42 15.85
C PHE A 29 6.65 -18.90 16.37
N GLU A 30 6.83 -20.23 16.49
CA GLU A 30 8.12 -20.82 16.91
C GLU A 30 9.20 -20.74 15.82
N ASP A 31 8.81 -20.88 14.54
CA ASP A 31 9.73 -20.72 13.42
C ASP A 31 10.01 -19.23 13.17
N PRO A 32 11.27 -18.75 13.28
CA PRO A 32 11.60 -17.34 13.14
C PRO A 32 11.30 -16.77 11.74
N VAL A 33 11.24 -17.60 10.69
CA VAL A 33 10.89 -17.15 9.34
C VAL A 33 9.39 -16.93 9.23
N ALA A 34 8.57 -17.86 9.71
CA ALA A 34 7.13 -17.70 9.81
C ALA A 34 6.75 -16.48 10.68
N ASP A 35 7.43 -16.30 11.81
CA ASP A 35 7.20 -15.16 12.70
C ASP A 35 7.54 -13.83 12.02
N LEU A 36 8.70 -13.75 11.35
CA LEU A 36 9.08 -12.58 10.55
C LEU A 36 8.01 -12.25 9.48
N TRP A 37 7.56 -13.26 8.74
CA TRP A 37 6.54 -13.10 7.71
C TRP A 37 5.23 -12.53 8.28
N GLN A 38 4.76 -13.10 9.39
CA GLN A 38 3.53 -12.67 10.03
C GLN A 38 3.67 -11.24 10.57
N MET A 39 4.75 -10.89 11.25
CA MET A 39 4.97 -9.53 11.76
C MET A 39 4.99 -8.46 10.65
N LEU A 40 5.63 -8.76 9.52
CA LEU A 40 5.64 -7.85 8.36
C LEU A 40 4.27 -7.73 7.72
N THR A 41 3.50 -8.82 7.66
CA THR A 41 2.12 -8.80 7.19
C THR A 41 1.23 -7.98 8.13
N THR A 42 1.42 -8.11 9.44
CA THR A 42 0.73 -7.27 10.43
C THR A 42 1.02 -5.78 10.20
N LEU A 43 2.28 -5.38 9.98
CA LEU A 43 2.61 -3.98 9.64
C LEU A 43 2.00 -3.54 8.30
N ARG A 44 1.94 -4.43 7.30
CA ARG A 44 1.25 -4.16 6.03
C ARG A 44 -0.22 -3.88 6.26
N GLU A 45 -0.92 -4.70 7.04
CA GLU A 45 -2.35 -4.50 7.34
C GLU A 45 -2.58 -3.25 8.19
N HIS A 46 -1.65 -2.89 9.08
CA HIS A 46 -1.71 -1.61 9.79
C HIS A 46 -1.78 -0.45 8.80
N ARG A 47 -0.86 -0.37 7.83
CA ARG A 47 -0.92 0.67 6.79
C ARG A 47 -2.19 0.53 5.93
N GLY A 48 -2.57 -0.68 5.57
CA GLY A 48 -3.73 -0.99 4.74
C GLY A 48 -5.05 -0.48 5.34
N ASP A 49 -5.32 -0.79 6.60
CA ASP A 49 -6.51 -0.31 7.30
C ASP A 49 -6.55 1.24 7.36
N GLY A 50 -5.39 1.87 7.58
CA GLY A 50 -5.28 3.34 7.55
C GLY A 50 -5.58 3.92 6.18
N HIS A 51 -5.08 3.29 5.12
CA HIS A 51 -5.34 3.69 3.74
C HIS A 51 -6.82 3.58 3.39
N LEU A 52 -7.47 2.46 3.75
CA LEU A 52 -8.91 2.24 3.53
C LEU A 52 -9.75 3.27 4.30
N ALA A 53 -9.37 3.61 5.54
CA ALA A 53 -10.05 4.64 6.31
C ALA A 53 -9.96 6.01 5.63
N VAL A 54 -8.78 6.40 5.11
CA VAL A 54 -8.57 7.65 4.38
C VAL A 54 -9.42 7.69 3.11
N LEU A 55 -9.36 6.66 2.27
CA LEU A 55 -10.17 6.55 1.06
C LEU A 55 -11.67 6.68 1.36
N THR A 56 -12.14 5.96 2.37
CA THR A 56 -13.55 5.99 2.81
C THR A 56 -13.95 7.38 3.27
N SER A 57 -13.09 8.07 4.04
CA SER A 57 -13.38 9.42 4.54
C SER A 57 -13.44 10.48 3.45
N GLU A 58 -12.69 10.30 2.36
CA GLU A 58 -12.65 11.20 1.21
C GLU A 58 -13.66 10.79 0.10
N GLY A 59 -14.45 9.75 0.35
CA GLY A 59 -15.46 9.25 -0.60
C GLY A 59 -14.87 8.63 -1.86
N VAL A 60 -13.64 8.11 -1.79
CA VAL A 60 -12.95 7.45 -2.92
C VAL A 60 -13.17 5.94 -2.85
N GLY A 61 -13.75 5.38 -3.90
CA GLY A 61 -14.00 3.96 -4.04
C GLY A 61 -12.72 3.15 -4.32
N GLY A 62 -12.80 1.83 -4.11
CA GLY A 62 -11.66 0.93 -4.32
C GLY A 62 -11.13 0.95 -5.76
N CYS A 63 -12.01 0.89 -6.76
CA CYS A 63 -11.60 0.92 -8.17
C CYS A 63 -11.04 2.32 -8.57
N GLU A 64 -11.66 3.39 -8.07
CA GLU A 64 -11.20 4.76 -8.26
C GLU A 64 -9.80 5.00 -7.70
N ALA A 65 -9.48 4.44 -6.52
CA ALA A 65 -8.15 4.53 -5.93
C ALA A 65 -7.07 3.93 -6.85
N HIS A 66 -7.33 2.78 -7.47
CA HIS A 66 -6.43 2.16 -8.44
C HIS A 66 -6.23 3.04 -9.69
N LEU A 67 -7.31 3.63 -10.21
CA LEU A 67 -7.28 4.54 -11.35
C LEU A 67 -6.51 5.84 -11.04
N LEU A 68 -6.72 6.43 -9.86
CA LEU A 68 -5.97 7.59 -9.40
C LEU A 68 -4.47 7.29 -9.29
N ALA A 69 -4.11 6.11 -8.80
CA ALA A 69 -2.72 5.66 -8.70
C ALA A 69 -2.08 5.42 -10.08
N LEU A 70 -2.81 4.85 -11.05
CA LEU A 70 -2.33 4.72 -12.44
C LEU A 70 -2.15 6.10 -13.10
N ALA A 71 -3.14 6.98 -12.96
CA ALA A 71 -3.10 8.32 -13.52
C ALA A 71 -1.96 9.17 -12.91
N SER A 72 -1.64 9.00 -11.62
CA SER A 72 -0.54 9.72 -10.98
C SER A 72 0.83 9.32 -11.50
N ARG A 73 0.98 8.09 -11.98
CA ARG A 73 2.20 7.56 -12.62
C ARG A 73 2.21 7.72 -14.14
N GLY A 74 1.15 8.26 -14.74
CA GLY A 74 1.02 8.35 -16.20
C GLY A 74 0.87 6.99 -16.89
N GLU A 75 0.32 6.01 -16.18
CA GLU A 75 0.17 4.61 -16.63
C GLU A 75 -1.24 4.27 -17.12
N LEU A 76 -2.17 5.23 -17.06
CA LEU A 76 -3.51 5.08 -17.58
C LEU A 76 -3.50 4.93 -19.11
N GLY A 77 -4.22 3.95 -19.63
CA GLY A 77 -4.21 3.50 -21.03
C GLY A 77 -3.02 2.62 -21.39
N GLY A 78 -2.12 2.32 -20.44
CA GLY A 78 -0.92 1.52 -20.65
C GLY A 78 -1.06 0.05 -20.25
N PRO A 79 -0.03 -0.78 -20.46
CA PRO A 79 -0.04 -2.20 -20.06
C PRO A 79 -0.28 -2.44 -18.57
N ALA A 80 0.13 -1.50 -17.72
CA ALA A 80 -0.06 -1.57 -16.27
C ALA A 80 -1.54 -1.49 -15.87
N GLU A 81 -2.39 -0.84 -16.67
CA GLU A 81 -3.83 -0.74 -16.41
C GLU A 81 -4.50 -2.11 -16.45
N GLU A 82 -4.31 -2.87 -17.54
CA GLU A 82 -4.91 -4.19 -17.69
C GLU A 82 -4.36 -5.19 -16.66
N LEU A 83 -3.05 -5.10 -16.37
CA LEU A 83 -2.43 -5.90 -15.30
C LEU A 83 -3.09 -5.62 -13.95
N LEU A 84 -3.29 -4.33 -13.60
CA LEU A 84 -3.85 -3.97 -12.31
C LEU A 84 -5.33 -4.35 -12.21
N ARG A 85 -6.12 -4.08 -13.25
CA ARG A 85 -7.55 -4.42 -13.32
C ARG A 85 -7.77 -5.91 -13.12
N SER A 86 -7.05 -6.74 -13.88
CA SER A 86 -7.15 -8.20 -13.81
C SER A 86 -6.66 -8.75 -12.46
N ALA A 87 -5.50 -8.28 -11.97
CA ALA A 87 -4.95 -8.73 -10.69
C ALA A 87 -5.81 -8.36 -9.47
N ARG A 88 -6.66 -7.33 -9.59
CA ARG A 88 -7.58 -6.87 -8.55
C ARG A 88 -9.02 -7.37 -8.74
N GLY A 89 -9.30 -8.07 -9.84
CA GLY A 89 -10.60 -8.69 -10.10
C GLY A 89 -11.71 -7.69 -10.43
N TRP A 90 -11.39 -6.51 -10.95
CA TRP A 90 -12.38 -5.52 -11.36
C TRP A 90 -13.02 -5.88 -12.70
N SER A 91 -14.35 -5.76 -12.79
CA SER A 91 -15.06 -5.91 -14.05
C SER A 91 -14.80 -4.72 -14.99
N ASP A 92 -15.04 -4.90 -16.28
CA ASP A 92 -14.97 -3.80 -17.27
C ASP A 92 -15.94 -2.66 -16.92
N THR A 93 -17.10 -3.02 -16.36
CA THR A 93 -18.13 -2.08 -15.92
C THR A 93 -17.65 -1.26 -14.73
N ASP A 94 -17.17 -1.90 -13.66
CA ASP A 94 -16.63 -1.18 -12.48
C ASP A 94 -15.54 -0.19 -12.88
N TRP A 95 -14.67 -0.61 -13.81
CA TRP A 95 -13.56 0.18 -14.30
C TRP A 95 -14.03 1.40 -15.12
N THR A 96 -14.94 1.18 -16.07
CA THR A 96 -15.49 2.23 -16.94
C THR A 96 -16.32 3.24 -16.15
N ASP A 97 -17.12 2.76 -15.20
CA ASP A 97 -17.95 3.60 -14.34
C ASP A 97 -17.07 4.47 -13.43
N SER A 98 -16.03 3.88 -12.82
CA SER A 98 -15.07 4.63 -12.00
C SER A 98 -14.29 5.68 -12.80
N LEU A 99 -13.87 5.35 -14.04
CA LEU A 99 -13.26 6.32 -14.95
C LEU A 99 -14.20 7.49 -15.25
N THR A 100 -15.48 7.20 -15.47
CA THR A 100 -16.51 8.21 -15.73
C THR A 100 -16.71 9.10 -14.51
N THR A 101 -16.84 8.51 -13.32
CA THR A 101 -16.97 9.26 -12.05
C THR A 101 -15.79 10.19 -11.83
N LEU A 102 -14.55 9.70 -11.98
CA LEU A 102 -13.35 10.52 -11.80
C LEU A 102 -13.25 11.67 -12.81
N ARG A 103 -13.65 11.45 -14.08
CA ARG A 103 -13.72 12.51 -15.10
C ARG A 103 -14.80 13.54 -14.78
N SER A 104 -15.99 13.11 -14.42
CA SER A 104 -17.10 13.98 -14.03
C SER A 104 -16.78 14.80 -12.77
N ALA A 105 -16.00 14.24 -11.84
CA ALA A 105 -15.48 14.95 -10.67
C ALA A 105 -14.30 15.89 -10.98
N GLY A 106 -13.84 15.94 -12.23
CA GLY A 106 -12.72 16.77 -12.67
C GLY A 106 -11.37 16.35 -12.07
N LEU A 107 -11.21 15.07 -11.72
CA LEU A 107 -9.97 14.53 -11.13
C LEU A 107 -8.98 14.04 -12.20
N LEU A 108 -9.47 13.72 -13.40
CA LEU A 108 -8.65 13.35 -14.55
C LEU A 108 -8.63 14.49 -15.58
N ASP A 109 -7.51 14.65 -16.28
CA ASP A 109 -7.38 15.54 -17.41
C ASP A 109 -7.76 14.85 -18.74
N THR A 110 -7.70 15.61 -19.84
CA THR A 110 -8.04 15.10 -21.18
C THR A 110 -6.99 14.14 -21.76
N GLY A 111 -5.79 14.08 -21.19
CA GLY A 111 -4.69 13.22 -21.60
C GLY A 111 -4.62 11.90 -20.83
N GLY A 112 -5.55 11.65 -19.90
CA GLY A 112 -5.53 10.46 -19.05
C GLY A 112 -4.63 10.58 -17.81
N GLY A 113 -4.10 11.77 -17.53
CA GLY A 113 -3.39 12.09 -16.30
C GLY A 113 -4.32 12.61 -15.20
N LEU A 114 -3.75 12.87 -14.02
CA LEU A 114 -4.45 13.61 -12.97
C LEU A 114 -4.56 15.09 -13.35
N SER A 115 -5.75 15.67 -13.17
CA SER A 115 -5.94 17.12 -13.21
C SER A 115 -5.22 17.80 -12.02
N GLU A 116 -5.21 19.14 -11.96
CA GLU A 116 -4.69 19.84 -10.79
C GLU A 116 -5.43 19.49 -9.49
N ARG A 117 -6.76 19.35 -9.59
CA ARG A 117 -7.59 18.90 -8.46
C ARG A 117 -7.29 17.45 -8.11
N GLY A 118 -7.12 16.58 -9.12
CA GLY A 118 -6.73 15.19 -8.95
C GLY A 118 -5.40 15.03 -8.23
N ARG A 119 -4.38 15.80 -8.63
CA ARG A 119 -3.06 15.80 -7.99
C ARG A 119 -3.14 16.22 -6.53
N LYS A 120 -3.91 17.26 -6.21
CA LYS A 120 -4.13 17.70 -4.82
C LYS A 120 -4.80 16.64 -3.98
N LEU A 121 -5.86 16.00 -4.49
CA LEU A 121 -6.54 14.91 -3.79
C LEU A 121 -5.59 13.74 -3.58
N HIS A 122 -4.91 13.27 -4.63
CA HIS A 122 -3.96 12.16 -4.55
C HIS A 122 -2.85 12.43 -3.53
N ALA A 123 -2.25 13.64 -3.56
CA ALA A 123 -1.21 14.01 -2.60
C ALA A 123 -1.74 14.04 -1.16
N HIS A 124 -2.97 14.51 -0.95
CA HIS A 124 -3.64 14.48 0.35
C HIS A 124 -3.87 13.04 0.85
N LEU A 125 -4.38 12.15 -0.02
CA LEU A 125 -4.61 10.74 0.31
C LEU A 125 -3.31 10.04 0.73
N GLU A 126 -2.22 10.24 -0.01
CA GLU A 126 -0.90 9.68 0.32
C GLU A 126 -0.37 10.24 1.64
N ALA A 127 -0.40 11.57 1.83
CA ALA A 127 0.07 12.22 3.04
C ALA A 127 -0.68 11.75 4.30
N ARG A 128 -2.02 11.64 4.22
CA ARG A 128 -2.85 11.13 5.32
C ARG A 128 -2.61 9.66 5.59
N THR A 129 -2.42 8.85 4.53
CA THR A 129 -2.07 7.43 4.68
C THR A 129 -0.74 7.27 5.40
N ASP A 130 0.27 8.05 5.02
CA ASP A 130 1.61 7.99 5.61
C ASP A 130 1.63 8.48 7.06
N GLU A 131 0.87 9.54 7.38
CA GLU A 131 0.69 10.02 8.75
C GLU A 131 0.10 8.91 9.64
N LEU A 132 -0.97 8.26 9.18
CA LEU A 132 -1.62 7.16 9.90
C LEU A 132 -0.74 5.89 9.98
N ALA A 133 0.22 5.73 9.09
CA ALA A 133 1.16 4.60 9.07
C ALA A 133 2.44 4.86 9.88
N SER A 134 2.70 6.10 10.27
CA SER A 134 3.92 6.51 10.97
C SER A 134 4.18 5.92 12.37
N PRO A 135 3.17 5.64 13.23
CA PRO A 135 3.40 5.25 14.63
C PRO A 135 4.41 4.10 14.86
N PRO A 136 4.33 2.94 14.16
CA PRO A 136 5.30 1.86 14.35
C PRO A 136 6.75 2.29 14.11
N PHE A 137 6.96 3.13 13.10
CA PHE A 137 8.29 3.59 12.71
C PHE A 137 8.81 4.73 13.60
N ALA A 138 7.90 5.55 14.14
CA ALA A 138 8.25 6.56 15.13
C ALA A 138 8.70 5.89 16.44
N GLY A 139 8.00 4.85 16.89
CA GLY A 139 8.27 4.14 18.15
C GLY A 139 9.65 3.48 18.22
N ILE A 140 10.21 3.03 17.08
CA ILE A 140 11.54 2.41 17.02
C ILE A 140 12.69 3.40 16.79
N GLY A 141 12.38 4.67 16.51
CA GLY A 141 13.38 5.71 16.24
C GLY A 141 14.22 5.47 14.97
N GLU A 142 15.17 6.36 14.71
CA GLU A 142 16.00 6.30 13.49
C GLU A 142 16.84 5.02 13.43
N SER A 143 17.56 4.70 14.51
CA SER A 143 18.38 3.48 14.56
C SER A 143 17.57 2.21 14.34
N GLY A 144 16.33 2.15 14.83
CA GLY A 144 15.43 1.02 14.57
C GLY A 144 15.02 0.94 13.10
N ARG A 145 14.67 2.07 12.47
CA ARG A 145 14.35 2.14 11.04
C ARG A 145 15.54 1.74 10.16
N GLU A 146 16.73 2.24 10.46
CA GLU A 146 17.97 1.87 9.76
C GLU A 146 18.22 0.37 9.89
N HIS A 147 18.13 -0.18 11.10
CA HIS A 147 18.30 -1.61 11.33
C HIS A 147 17.27 -2.46 10.56
N LEU A 148 15.99 -2.05 10.51
CA LEU A 148 14.98 -2.73 9.70
C LEU A 148 15.34 -2.68 8.22
N ARG A 149 15.72 -1.51 7.70
CA ARG A 149 16.12 -1.33 6.30
C ARG A 149 17.31 -2.23 5.94
N ASP A 150 18.36 -2.20 6.75
CA ASP A 150 19.60 -2.95 6.52
C ASP A 150 19.37 -4.47 6.54
N CYS A 151 18.41 -4.95 7.34
CA CYS A 151 18.04 -6.36 7.37
C CYS A 151 17.06 -6.76 6.25
N LEU A 152 16.05 -5.94 5.97
CA LEU A 152 14.94 -6.30 5.08
C LEU A 152 15.27 -6.11 3.60
N ILE A 153 16.11 -5.13 3.22
CA ILE A 153 16.50 -4.92 1.82
C ILE A 153 17.16 -6.17 1.22
N PRO A 154 18.19 -6.79 1.85
CA PRO A 154 18.80 -8.00 1.30
C PRO A 154 17.84 -9.19 1.16
N ILE A 155 16.88 -9.32 2.09
CA ILE A 155 15.84 -10.35 2.02
C ILE A 155 14.91 -10.08 0.83
N ALA A 156 14.44 -8.85 0.67
CA ALA A 156 13.58 -8.45 -0.43
C ALA A 156 14.29 -8.63 -1.80
N ALA A 157 15.56 -8.25 -1.90
CA ALA A 157 16.39 -8.47 -3.08
C ALA A 157 16.51 -9.96 -3.41
N SER A 158 16.79 -10.80 -2.41
CA SER A 158 16.86 -12.25 -2.58
C SER A 158 15.54 -12.84 -3.11
N VAL A 159 14.40 -12.37 -2.63
CA VAL A 159 13.07 -12.77 -3.13
C VAL A 159 12.86 -12.30 -4.57
N VAL A 160 13.25 -11.07 -4.90
CA VAL A 160 13.17 -10.55 -6.28
C VAL A 160 14.03 -11.35 -7.26
N ASP A 161 15.24 -11.75 -6.85
CA ASP A 161 16.20 -12.50 -7.67
C ASP A 161 15.74 -13.93 -7.98
N THR A 162 14.79 -14.46 -7.21
CA THR A 162 14.17 -15.75 -7.53
C THR A 162 13.30 -15.70 -8.81
N GLY A 163 12.92 -14.50 -9.28
CA GLY A 163 12.03 -14.32 -10.44
C GLY A 163 10.55 -14.51 -10.13
N TRP A 164 10.15 -14.83 -8.89
CA TRP A 164 8.75 -15.00 -8.51
C TRP A 164 7.95 -13.70 -8.46
N VAL A 165 8.62 -12.55 -8.30
CA VAL A 165 7.98 -11.23 -8.33
C VAL A 165 8.05 -10.67 -9.75
N PRO A 166 6.93 -10.55 -10.48
CA PRO A 166 6.93 -9.99 -11.83
C PRO A 166 7.19 -8.47 -11.80
N PHE A 167 7.75 -7.92 -12.88
CA PHE A 167 7.90 -6.48 -13.06
C PHE A 167 7.40 -6.08 -14.46
N PRO A 168 6.45 -5.13 -14.58
CA PRO A 168 5.75 -4.44 -13.49
C PRO A 168 4.94 -5.41 -12.60
N ASN A 169 4.76 -5.08 -11.32
CA ASN A 169 3.93 -5.84 -10.39
C ASN A 169 2.63 -5.08 -10.08
N PRO A 170 1.53 -5.80 -9.74
CA PRO A 170 0.27 -5.18 -9.36
C PRO A 170 0.31 -4.47 -7.99
N MET A 171 1.44 -4.52 -7.27
CA MET A 171 1.67 -3.80 -6.01
C MET A 171 2.27 -2.40 -6.24
N GLY A 172 2.75 -2.08 -7.45
CA GLY A 172 3.40 -0.81 -7.76
C GLY A 172 4.77 -0.63 -7.12
N LEU A 173 5.41 -1.71 -6.64
CA LEU A 173 6.73 -1.64 -6.02
C LEU A 173 7.83 -1.52 -7.08
N PRO A 174 8.82 -0.62 -6.89
CA PRO A 174 10.00 -0.59 -7.74
C PRO A 174 10.82 -1.87 -7.53
N ARG A 175 11.71 -2.17 -8.48
CA ARG A 175 12.68 -3.23 -8.29
C ARG A 175 13.63 -2.83 -7.16
N VAL A 176 13.75 -3.68 -6.14
CA VAL A 176 14.76 -3.52 -5.10
C VAL A 176 16.12 -3.77 -5.76
N VAL A 177 16.97 -2.75 -5.76
CA VAL A 177 18.34 -2.75 -6.31
C VAL A 177 19.35 -2.60 -5.19
#